data_AF-A0A8C5BXD8-F1
#
_entry.id   AF-A0A8C5BXD8-F1
#
_cell.length_a   1.000
_cell.length_b   1.000
_cell.length_c   1.000
_cell.angle_alpha   90.00
_cell.angle_beta   90.00
_cell.angle_gamma   90.00
#
_symmetry.space_group_name_H-M   'P 1'
#
loop_
_entity.id
_entity.type
_entity.pdbx_description
1 polymer ?
#
loop_
_entity_poly.entity_id
_entity_poly.type
_entity_poly.pdbx_seq_one_letter_code
_entity_poly.pdbx_strand_id
1 'polypeptide(L)'
;VLTAEELRVLFHTIDTHNTDNVDTDELCEYFSQHLGEYENVLGALEDLNMSILKAMDKTKKEYQNSTHLEQFVTRFLLKETANQLHSLQSSLECAMETTAEQTRQEKQGPVKPEQLSIQWSGRRSYRRLQRNSSLSPNNPLLSLVFLSPGVYEEDSQWLTQVNRLQKLIDRLEKKEIRLEPMEEEVLESTNKSHILMVQRQLSVLEEEQEEFRLALRQYMESACSQTGCLHIAVQRLANESRFILYEFWEHNNVWKNHLQTNYSKSFQRGNVDFLETPEMMTTMLVPASWWVINNN
;
A
#
# COMPACT_ATOMS: atom_id res chain seq x y z
N VAL A 1 7.80 14.60 -21.43
CA VAL A 1 7.69 15.46 -20.22
C VAL A 1 8.03 16.87 -20.66
N LEU A 2 7.13 17.82 -20.39
CA LEU A 2 7.28 19.22 -20.80
C LEU A 2 8.54 19.85 -20.19
N THR A 3 9.25 20.64 -20.98
CA THR A 3 10.40 21.43 -20.52
C THR A 3 9.93 22.58 -19.62
N ALA A 4 10.85 23.19 -18.86
CA ALA A 4 10.53 24.33 -17.98
C ALA A 4 9.93 25.52 -18.74
N GLU A 5 10.31 25.69 -20.02
CA GLU A 5 9.76 26.73 -20.88
C GLU A 5 8.36 26.37 -21.38
N GLU A 6 8.13 25.12 -21.77
CA GLU A 6 6.81 24.63 -22.17
C GLU A 6 5.82 24.63 -21.01
N LEU A 7 6.27 24.37 -19.77
CA LEU A 7 5.47 24.50 -18.56
C LEU A 7 5.10 25.95 -18.26
N ARG A 8 6.01 26.90 -18.48
CA ARG A 8 5.70 28.33 -18.36
C ARG A 8 4.67 28.76 -19.39
N VAL A 9 4.84 28.36 -20.65
CA VAL A 9 3.86 28.64 -21.71
C VAL A 9 2.50 28.03 -21.37
N LEU A 10 2.47 26.78 -20.91
CA LEU A 10 1.24 26.12 -20.47
C LEU A 10 0.57 26.88 -19.32
N PHE A 11 1.34 27.30 -18.31
CA PHE A 11 0.83 28.08 -17.17
C PHE A 11 0.15 29.38 -17.62
N HIS A 12 0.81 30.17 -18.48
CA HIS A 12 0.25 31.41 -19.01
C HIS A 12 -0.92 31.17 -19.99
N THR A 13 -1.03 29.97 -20.57
CA THR A 13 -2.15 29.59 -21.43
C THR A 13 -3.38 29.23 -20.59
N ILE A 14 -3.19 28.67 -19.40
CA ILE A 14 -4.27 28.29 -18.48
C ILE A 14 -4.72 29.49 -17.63
N ASP A 15 -3.81 30.37 -17.21
CA ASP A 15 -4.13 31.61 -16.48
C ASP A 15 -4.79 32.67 -17.39
N THR A 16 -6.02 32.37 -17.81
CA THR A 16 -6.83 33.23 -18.67
C THR A 16 -7.13 34.59 -18.04
N HIS A 17 -7.12 34.67 -16.71
CA HIS A 17 -7.34 35.91 -15.96
C HIS A 17 -6.05 36.72 -15.70
N ASN A 18 -4.86 36.22 -16.09
CA ASN A 18 -3.55 36.83 -15.84
C ASN A 18 -3.33 37.23 -14.38
N THR A 19 -3.71 36.35 -13.45
CA THR A 19 -3.59 36.59 -12.01
C THR A 19 -2.30 36.04 -11.40
N ASP A 20 -1.42 35.45 -12.23
CA ASP A 20 -0.26 34.65 -11.80
C ASP A 20 -0.66 33.49 -10.88
N ASN A 21 -1.93 33.07 -10.94
CA ASN A 21 -2.51 31.97 -10.19
C ASN A 21 -3.52 31.25 -11.08
N VAL A 22 -3.58 29.93 -10.97
CA VAL A 22 -4.48 29.10 -11.77
C VAL A 22 -5.58 28.53 -10.87
N ASP A 23 -6.82 28.94 -11.13
CA ASP A 23 -7.98 28.48 -10.36
C ASP A 23 -8.63 27.24 -11.00
N THR A 24 -9.49 26.55 -10.23
CA THR A 24 -10.16 25.32 -10.69
C THR A 24 -11.02 25.53 -11.93
N ASP A 25 -11.63 26.71 -12.06
CA ASP A 25 -12.49 27.03 -13.20
C ASP A 25 -11.68 27.19 -14.49
N GLU A 26 -10.50 27.80 -14.42
CA GLU A 26 -9.59 27.95 -15.56
C GLU A 26 -9.01 26.61 -16.02
N LEU A 27 -8.67 25.73 -15.07
CA LEU A 27 -8.27 24.36 -15.37
C LEU A 27 -9.41 23.60 -16.06
N CYS A 28 -10.63 23.72 -15.53
CA CYS A 28 -11.79 23.08 -16.12
C CYS A 28 -12.06 23.57 -17.54
N GLU A 29 -11.98 24.88 -17.79
CA GLU A 29 -12.19 25.46 -19.12
C GLU A 29 -11.10 25.00 -20.11
N TYR A 30 -9.84 25.05 -19.69
CA TYR A 30 -8.72 24.59 -20.51
C TYR A 30 -8.85 23.10 -20.85
N PHE A 31 -9.05 22.23 -19.86
CA PHE A 31 -9.15 20.80 -20.11
C PHE A 31 -10.38 20.43 -20.92
N SER A 32 -11.52 21.11 -20.72
CA SER A 32 -12.73 20.87 -21.51
C SER A 32 -12.50 21.09 -23.00
N GLN A 33 -11.70 22.08 -23.38
CA GLN A 33 -11.33 22.35 -24.78
C GLN A 33 -10.30 21.33 -25.33
N HIS A 34 -9.58 20.62 -24.45
CA HIS A 34 -8.51 19.70 -24.80
C HIS A 34 -8.86 18.21 -24.58
N LEU A 35 -10.12 17.89 -24.25
CA LEU A 35 -10.57 16.50 -24.06
C LEU A 35 -10.45 15.67 -25.36
N GLY A 36 -10.70 16.27 -26.52
CA GLY A 36 -10.65 15.57 -27.81
C GLY A 36 -11.53 14.32 -27.81
N GLU A 37 -11.00 13.19 -28.30
CA GLU A 37 -11.72 11.91 -28.34
C GLU A 37 -12.15 11.38 -26.97
N TYR A 38 -11.52 11.85 -25.88
CA TYR A 38 -11.90 11.47 -24.52
C TYR A 38 -13.23 12.08 -24.08
N GLU A 39 -13.74 13.12 -24.74
CA GLU A 39 -15.08 13.65 -24.47
C GLU A 39 -16.15 12.56 -24.68
N ASN A 40 -16.08 11.86 -25.82
CA ASN A 40 -16.99 10.75 -26.13
C ASN A 40 -16.81 9.57 -25.16
N VAL A 41 -15.58 9.31 -24.72
CA VAL A 41 -15.28 8.25 -23.74
C VAL A 41 -15.88 8.58 -22.38
N LEU A 42 -15.70 9.80 -21.90
CA LEU A 42 -16.24 10.25 -20.61
C LEU A 42 -17.76 10.29 -20.63
N GLY A 43 -18.38 10.76 -21.73
CA GLY A 43 -19.82 10.71 -21.91
C GLY A 43 -20.37 9.28 -21.89
N ALA A 44 -19.72 8.35 -22.59
CA ALA A 44 -20.12 6.94 -22.55
C ALA A 44 -19.97 6.30 -21.16
N LEU A 45 -18.95 6.71 -20.38
CA LEU A 45 -18.78 6.27 -18.99
C LEU A 45 -19.88 6.83 -18.08
N GLU A 46 -20.31 8.06 -18.30
CA GLU A 46 -21.44 8.66 -17.58
C GLU A 46 -22.75 7.92 -17.88
N ASP A 47 -23.04 7.65 -19.15
CA ASP A 47 -24.21 6.88 -19.60
C ASP A 47 -24.21 5.45 -19.03
N LEU A 48 -23.04 4.81 -19.01
CA LEU A 48 -22.84 3.50 -18.41
C LEU A 48 -23.12 3.55 -16.89
N ASN A 49 -22.58 4.54 -16.20
CA ASN A 49 -22.77 4.71 -14.76
C ASN A 49 -24.26 4.94 -14.43
N MET A 50 -24.95 5.80 -15.18
CA MET A 50 -26.39 6.03 -15.04
C MET A 50 -27.19 4.74 -15.26
N SER A 51 -26.82 3.95 -16.28
CA SER A 51 -27.46 2.67 -16.59
C SER A 51 -27.29 1.64 -15.49
N ILE A 52 -26.08 1.52 -14.93
CA ILE A 52 -25.76 0.62 -13.82
C ILE A 52 -26.54 1.03 -12.57
N LEU A 53 -26.51 2.31 -12.19
CA LEU A 53 -27.23 2.81 -11.01
C LEU A 53 -28.73 2.53 -11.12
N LYS A 54 -29.33 2.77 -12.29
CA LYS A 54 -30.74 2.46 -12.55
C LYS A 54 -31.04 0.97 -12.41
N ALA A 55 -30.17 0.09 -12.92
CA ALA A 55 -30.32 -1.36 -12.79
C ALA A 55 -30.16 -1.82 -11.34
N MET A 56 -29.22 -1.24 -10.60
CA MET A 56 -28.99 -1.52 -9.18
C MET A 56 -30.16 -1.09 -8.31
N ASP A 57 -30.72 0.10 -8.54
CA ASP A 57 -31.90 0.57 -7.80
C ASP A 57 -33.12 -0.30 -8.04
N LYS A 58 -33.34 -0.74 -9.28
CA LYS A 58 -34.42 -1.66 -9.61
C LYS A 58 -34.23 -3.01 -8.92
N THR A 59 -33.06 -3.61 -9.09
CA THR A 59 -32.77 -4.94 -8.52
C THR A 59 -32.83 -4.91 -6.99
N LYS A 60 -32.33 -3.85 -6.33
CA LYS A 60 -32.42 -3.67 -4.88
C LYS A 60 -33.86 -3.67 -4.36
N LYS A 61 -34.80 -3.03 -5.06
CA LYS A 61 -36.22 -2.96 -4.67
C LYS A 61 -36.93 -4.30 -4.82
N GLU A 62 -36.62 -5.03 -5.88
CA GLU A 62 -37.30 -6.29 -6.22
C GLU A 62 -36.68 -7.49 -5.47
N TYR A 63 -35.40 -7.41 -5.09
CA TYR A 63 -34.59 -8.52 -4.59
C TYR A 63 -35.22 -9.37 -3.48
N GLN A 64 -35.73 -8.74 -2.42
CA GLN A 64 -36.27 -9.47 -1.27
C GLN A 64 -37.58 -10.19 -1.58
N ASN A 65 -38.33 -9.69 -2.56
CA ASN A 65 -39.63 -10.22 -2.97
C ASN A 65 -39.53 -11.18 -4.17
N SER A 66 -38.34 -11.31 -4.77
CA SER A 66 -38.07 -12.18 -5.91
C SER A 66 -37.85 -13.65 -5.50
N THR A 67 -38.00 -14.55 -6.47
CA THR A 67 -37.69 -15.98 -6.30
C THR A 67 -36.19 -16.22 -6.09
N HIS A 68 -35.82 -17.35 -5.50
CA HIS A 68 -34.40 -17.73 -5.35
C HIS A 68 -33.62 -17.76 -6.67
N LEU A 69 -34.28 -18.14 -7.78
CA LEU A 69 -33.67 -18.14 -9.10
C LEU A 69 -33.38 -16.70 -9.58
N GLU A 70 -34.33 -15.79 -9.43
CA GLU A 70 -34.16 -14.38 -9.80
C GLU A 70 -33.11 -13.68 -8.92
N GLN A 71 -33.05 -14.01 -7.62
CA GLN A 71 -32.00 -13.54 -6.73
C GLN A 71 -30.62 -14.05 -7.16
N PHE A 72 -30.52 -15.31 -7.61
CA PHE A 72 -29.29 -15.87 -8.16
C PHE A 72 -28.87 -15.15 -9.45
N VAL A 73 -29.80 -14.98 -10.39
CA VAL A 73 -29.54 -14.24 -11.65
C VAL A 73 -29.09 -12.81 -11.35
N THR A 74 -29.70 -12.14 -10.38
CA THR A 74 -29.31 -10.79 -9.95
C THR A 74 -27.87 -10.78 -9.41
N ARG A 75 -27.50 -11.70 -8.52
CA ARG A 75 -26.12 -11.82 -8.01
C ARG A 75 -25.12 -12.11 -9.12
N PHE A 76 -25.48 -12.98 -10.05
CA PHE A 76 -24.67 -13.31 -11.22
C PHE A 76 -24.42 -12.10 -12.10
N LEU A 77 -25.49 -11.37 -12.49
CA LEU A 77 -25.37 -10.19 -13.35
C LEU A 77 -24.60 -9.05 -12.69
N LEU A 78 -24.74 -8.86 -11.37
CA LEU A 78 -23.94 -7.89 -10.62
C LEU A 78 -22.45 -8.26 -10.65
N LYS A 79 -22.13 -9.53 -10.40
CA LYS A 79 -20.75 -10.03 -10.45
C LYS A 79 -20.17 -9.90 -11.86
N GLU A 80 -20.95 -10.24 -12.88
CA GLU A 80 -20.51 -10.13 -14.28
C GLU A 80 -20.26 -8.67 -14.67
N THR A 81 -21.16 -7.76 -14.31
CA THR A 81 -20.98 -6.31 -14.57
C THR A 81 -19.71 -5.77 -13.92
N ALA A 82 -19.42 -6.18 -12.68
CA ALA A 82 -18.19 -5.80 -11.99
C ALA A 82 -16.92 -6.34 -12.70
N ASN A 83 -16.95 -7.59 -13.16
CA ASN A 83 -15.83 -8.18 -13.90
C ASN A 83 -15.58 -7.48 -15.24
N GLN A 84 -16.64 -7.08 -15.95
CA GLN A 84 -16.52 -6.35 -17.21
C GLN A 84 -15.90 -4.96 -16.99
N LEU A 85 -16.32 -4.23 -15.94
CA LEU A 85 -15.70 -2.96 -15.56
C LEU A 85 -14.23 -3.12 -15.19
N HIS A 86 -13.87 -4.17 -14.44
CA HIS A 86 -12.49 -4.45 -14.10
C HIS A 86 -11.63 -4.73 -15.34
N SER A 87 -12.16 -5.49 -16.30
CA SER A 87 -11.46 -5.78 -17.57
C SER A 87 -11.20 -4.51 -18.38
N LEU A 88 -12.16 -3.58 -18.40
CA LEU A 88 -12.00 -2.27 -19.03
C LEU A 88 -10.94 -1.43 -18.31
N GLN A 89 -10.95 -1.41 -16.98
CA GLN A 89 -9.95 -0.72 -16.17
C GLN A 89 -8.54 -1.24 -16.45
N SER A 90 -8.32 -2.56 -16.41
CA SER A 90 -7.01 -3.16 -16.69
C SER A 90 -6.51 -2.82 -18.10
N SER A 91 -7.41 -2.79 -19.09
CA SER A 91 -7.06 -2.40 -20.46
C SER A 91 -6.60 -0.94 -20.55
N LEU A 92 -7.27 -0.04 -19.82
CA LEU A 92 -6.89 1.37 -19.73
C LEU A 92 -5.56 1.56 -19.00
N GLU A 93 -5.32 0.80 -17.92
CA GLU A 93 -4.05 0.81 -17.18
C GLU A 93 -2.88 0.38 -18.09
N CYS A 94 -3.05 -0.68 -18.90
CA CYS A 94 -2.04 -1.08 -19.87
C CYS A 94 -1.76 -0.01 -20.94
N ALA A 95 -2.79 0.68 -21.43
CA ALA A 95 -2.62 1.78 -22.37
C ALA A 95 -1.86 2.95 -21.72
N MET A 96 -2.20 3.29 -20.47
CA MET A 96 -1.53 4.33 -19.69
C MET A 96 -0.05 3.99 -19.47
N GLU A 97 0.29 2.77 -19.07
CA GLU A 97 1.67 2.32 -18.92
C GLU A 97 2.45 2.39 -20.23
N THR A 98 1.81 2.03 -21.35
CA THR A 98 2.42 2.13 -22.69
C THR A 98 2.74 3.57 -23.07
N THR A 99 1.82 4.51 -22.82
CA THR A 99 2.05 5.94 -23.08
C THR A 99 3.13 6.54 -22.17
N ALA A 100 3.21 6.09 -20.92
CA ALA A 100 4.24 6.50 -19.98
C ALA A 100 5.64 5.97 -20.40
N GLU A 101 5.71 4.72 -20.87
CA GLU A 101 6.95 4.11 -21.33
C GLU A 101 7.44 4.69 -22.66
N GLN A 102 6.53 5.04 -23.59
CA GLN A 102 6.88 5.80 -24.79
C GLN A 102 7.51 7.16 -24.44
N THR A 103 6.92 7.87 -23.47
CA THR A 103 7.46 9.15 -22.97
C THR A 103 8.84 8.98 -22.30
N ARG A 104 9.17 7.79 -21.79
CA ARG A 104 10.49 7.44 -21.27
C ARG A 104 11.48 7.08 -22.37
N GLN A 105 11.06 6.36 -23.39
CA GLN A 105 11.89 5.99 -24.54
C GLN A 105 12.28 7.22 -25.38
N GLU A 106 11.39 8.20 -25.55
CA GLU A 106 11.72 9.48 -26.21
C GLU A 106 12.81 10.28 -25.47
N LYS A 107 13.00 10.07 -24.16
CA LYS A 107 14.12 10.68 -23.40
C LYS A 107 15.46 10.02 -23.71
N GLN A 108 15.46 8.75 -24.11
CA GLN A 108 16.64 8.07 -24.64
C GLN A 108 16.65 8.33 -26.14
N GLY A 109 17.24 9.46 -26.56
CA GLY A 109 17.29 9.88 -27.96
C GLY A 109 17.73 8.76 -28.93
N PRO A 110 17.48 8.92 -30.24
CA PRO A 110 17.49 7.82 -31.20
C PRO A 110 18.84 7.11 -31.18
N VAL A 111 18.87 5.88 -30.68
CA VAL A 111 19.96 4.97 -31.00
C VAL A 111 19.82 4.71 -32.50
N LYS A 112 20.82 5.19 -33.26
CA LYS A 112 21.03 4.87 -34.67
C LYS A 112 20.65 3.41 -34.91
N PRO A 113 19.74 3.09 -35.85
CA PRO A 113 19.64 1.72 -36.29
C PRO A 113 20.92 1.43 -37.08
N GLU A 114 21.90 0.77 -36.45
CA GLU A 114 22.88 0.03 -37.22
C GLU A 114 22.10 -0.99 -38.04
N GLN A 115 22.12 -0.78 -39.36
CA GLN A 115 21.58 -1.68 -40.36
C GLN A 115 22.03 -3.11 -40.05
N LEU A 116 21.16 -3.90 -39.43
CA LEU A 116 21.28 -5.34 -39.50
C LEU A 116 20.74 -5.77 -40.85
N SER A 117 21.68 -6.00 -41.77
CA SER A 117 21.45 -6.77 -42.98
C SER A 117 20.76 -8.08 -42.61
N ILE A 118 19.50 -8.16 -42.99
CA ILE A 118 18.66 -9.34 -42.90
C ILE A 118 19.36 -10.48 -43.66
N GLN A 119 19.77 -11.53 -42.95
CA GLN A 119 19.94 -12.86 -43.55
C GLN A 119 19.16 -13.87 -42.71
N TRP A 120 17.96 -14.20 -43.19
CA TRP A 120 17.16 -15.29 -42.63
C TRP A 120 17.80 -16.61 -43.06
N SER A 121 18.31 -17.38 -42.11
CA SER A 121 18.49 -18.82 -42.30
C SER A 121 18.40 -19.59 -40.98
N GLY A 122 17.27 -20.30 -40.82
CA GLY A 122 17.31 -21.70 -40.40
C GLY A 122 17.37 -22.06 -38.90
N ARG A 123 16.21 -22.51 -38.40
CA ARG A 123 15.98 -23.69 -37.52
C ARG A 123 16.57 -23.76 -36.09
N ARG A 124 15.62 -24.02 -35.17
CA ARG A 124 15.56 -24.99 -34.05
C ARG A 124 16.07 -24.62 -32.64
N SER A 125 15.09 -24.61 -31.71
CA SER A 125 14.95 -25.48 -30.51
C SER A 125 15.70 -25.17 -29.19
N TYR A 126 14.91 -24.76 -28.19
CA TYR A 126 14.81 -25.25 -26.79
C TYR A 126 16.06 -25.52 -25.90
N ARG A 127 15.96 -24.94 -24.68
CA ARG A 127 16.39 -25.37 -23.32
C ARG A 127 17.80 -25.04 -22.76
N ARG A 128 17.73 -24.59 -21.48
CA ARG A 128 18.62 -24.76 -20.29
C ARG A 128 19.67 -23.69 -19.94
N LEU A 129 19.41 -23.04 -18.79
CA LEU A 129 20.23 -22.97 -17.56
C LEU A 129 21.76 -23.17 -17.68
N GLN A 130 22.55 -22.16 -17.29
CA GLN A 130 23.43 -22.15 -16.09
C GLN A 130 24.58 -21.11 -16.19
N ARG A 131 24.64 -20.24 -15.16
CA ARG A 131 25.82 -19.92 -14.29
C ARG A 131 27.25 -19.99 -14.88
N ASN A 132 27.98 -18.86 -14.86
CA ASN A 132 29.21 -18.62 -14.07
C ASN A 132 30.18 -17.60 -14.71
N SER A 133 30.60 -16.65 -13.86
CA SER A 133 31.90 -15.97 -13.72
C SER A 133 32.90 -15.85 -14.89
N SER A 134 33.33 -14.62 -15.18
CA SER A 134 34.75 -14.29 -15.37
C SER A 134 35.04 -12.81 -15.00
N LEU A 135 36.21 -12.61 -14.41
CA LEU A 135 36.76 -11.36 -13.88
C LEU A 135 37.62 -10.63 -14.94
N SER A 136 37.58 -9.29 -14.89
CA SER A 136 38.66 -8.31 -15.22
C SER A 136 39.03 -8.07 -16.70
N PRO A 137 39.66 -6.93 -17.10
CA PRO A 137 40.26 -5.87 -16.28
C PRO A 137 39.96 -4.40 -16.64
N ASN A 138 40.27 -3.55 -15.66
CA ASN A 138 40.23 -2.08 -15.64
C ASN A 138 40.88 -1.40 -16.86
N ASN A 139 40.32 -0.26 -17.28
CA ASN A 139 41.12 0.85 -17.76
C ASN A 139 40.55 2.21 -17.26
N PRO A 140 41.39 3.14 -16.75
CA PRO A 140 40.94 4.26 -15.93
C PRO A 140 41.11 5.58 -16.68
N LEU A 141 40.05 6.14 -17.26
CA LEU A 141 40.11 7.50 -17.83
C LEU A 141 38.73 8.17 -17.86
N LEU A 142 38.24 8.64 -16.71
CA LEU A 142 37.30 9.79 -16.63
C LEU A 142 37.42 10.50 -15.26
N SER A 143 38.66 10.76 -14.81
CA SER A 143 38.94 11.45 -13.54
C SER A 143 39.24 12.97 -13.69
N LEU A 144 38.73 13.65 -14.73
CA LEU A 144 39.24 15.00 -15.03
C LEU A 144 38.25 16.07 -15.49
N VAL A 145 36.95 15.93 -15.22
CA VAL A 145 35.99 17.05 -15.51
C VAL A 145 34.93 17.21 -14.42
N PHE A 146 35.30 17.32 -13.14
CA PHE A 146 34.39 17.86 -12.12
C PHE A 146 35.17 18.57 -11.00
N LEU A 147 35.70 19.75 -11.31
CA LEU A 147 36.07 20.75 -10.31
C LEU A 147 35.59 22.12 -10.80
N SER A 148 34.36 22.47 -10.41
CA SER A 148 33.91 23.86 -10.28
C SER A 148 33.05 23.92 -9.00
N PRO A 149 33.54 24.59 -7.94
CA PRO A 149 32.87 24.63 -6.64
C PRO A 149 31.93 25.83 -6.57
N GLY A 150 30.65 25.55 -6.42
CA GLY A 150 29.60 26.54 -6.18
C GLY A 150 28.31 26.07 -6.85
N VAL A 151 27.21 26.00 -6.09
CA VAL A 151 25.86 25.55 -6.50
C VAL A 151 25.62 24.03 -6.44
N TYR A 152 25.84 23.39 -5.28
CA TYR A 152 25.44 21.97 -5.08
C TYR A 152 24.61 21.69 -3.81
N GLU A 153 24.27 22.69 -2.99
CA GLU A 153 23.52 22.41 -1.75
C GLU A 153 22.01 22.22 -2.00
N GLU A 154 21.36 23.09 -2.79
CA GLU A 154 19.90 22.98 -3.04
C GLU A 154 19.52 21.78 -3.91
N ASP A 155 20.29 21.51 -4.96
CA ASP A 155 20.05 20.36 -5.85
C ASP A 155 20.15 19.03 -5.08
N SER A 156 21.05 18.92 -4.10
CA SER A 156 21.20 17.71 -3.28
C SER A 156 19.98 17.44 -2.41
N GLN A 157 19.35 18.50 -1.89
CA GLN A 157 18.16 18.40 -1.05
C GLN A 157 16.94 18.01 -1.91
N TRP A 158 16.81 18.59 -3.10
CA TRP A 158 15.78 18.23 -4.07
C TRP A 158 15.93 16.78 -4.56
N LEU A 159 17.14 16.36 -4.95
CA LEU A 159 17.47 14.99 -5.31
C LEU A 159 17.15 14.00 -4.17
N THR A 160 17.36 14.40 -2.92
CA THR A 160 17.01 13.58 -1.74
C THR A 160 15.50 13.45 -1.58
N GLN A 161 14.73 14.52 -1.80
CA GLN A 161 13.27 14.48 -1.74
C GLN A 161 12.68 13.65 -2.88
N VAL A 162 13.19 13.80 -4.11
CA VAL A 162 12.77 13.00 -5.27
C VAL A 162 13.05 11.51 -5.04
N ASN A 163 14.23 11.16 -4.53
CA ASN A 163 14.56 9.77 -4.20
C ASN A 163 13.69 9.21 -3.06
N ARG A 164 13.32 10.05 -2.09
CA ARG A 164 12.39 9.65 -1.02
C ARG A 164 10.98 9.41 -1.56
N LEU A 165 10.51 10.27 -2.48
CA LEU A 165 9.21 10.15 -3.13
C LEU A 165 9.15 8.90 -4.01
N GLN A 166 10.19 8.64 -4.81
CA GLN A 166 10.31 7.41 -5.60
C GLN A 166 10.23 6.17 -4.72
N LYS A 167 10.93 6.14 -3.58
CA LYS A 167 10.85 5.03 -2.62
C LYS A 167 9.47 4.88 -1.97
N LEU A 168 8.71 5.97 -1.80
CA LEU A 168 7.35 5.91 -1.26
C LEU A 168 6.36 5.41 -2.32
N ILE A 169 6.50 5.85 -3.57
CA ILE A 169 5.70 5.39 -4.70
C ILE A 169 5.97 3.90 -4.94
N ASP A 170 7.24 3.48 -5.02
CA ASP A 170 7.60 2.06 -5.17
C ASP A 170 7.06 1.20 -4.01
N ARG A 171 6.95 1.77 -2.80
CA ARG A 171 6.35 1.10 -1.65
C ARG A 171 4.83 1.06 -1.71
N LEU A 172 4.18 2.04 -2.33
CA LEU A 172 2.72 2.07 -2.50
C LEU A 172 2.29 1.17 -3.66
N GLU A 173 3.00 1.21 -4.79
CA GLU A 173 2.78 0.31 -5.94
C GLU A 173 2.99 -1.16 -5.56
N LYS A 174 3.95 -1.46 -4.67
CA LYS A 174 4.15 -2.83 -4.17
C LYS A 174 3.19 -3.27 -3.07
N LYS A 175 2.46 -2.34 -2.46
CA LYS A 175 1.58 -2.63 -1.31
C LYS A 175 0.13 -2.63 -1.77
N GLU A 176 -0.17 -3.54 -2.69
CA GLU A 176 -1.52 -3.96 -3.00
C GLU A 176 -2.07 -4.71 -1.76
N ILE A 177 -2.73 -3.99 -0.84
CA ILE A 177 -3.44 -4.63 0.27
C ILE A 177 -4.74 -5.20 -0.30
N ARG A 178 -4.63 -6.33 -0.98
CA ARG A 178 -5.78 -7.13 -1.42
C ARG A 178 -6.30 -7.90 -0.21
N LEU A 179 -7.28 -7.34 0.48
CA LEU A 179 -8.09 -8.09 1.44
C LEU A 179 -9.11 -8.91 0.65
N GLU A 180 -8.64 -9.95 -0.02
CA GLU A 180 -9.53 -10.98 -0.55
C GLU A 180 -9.94 -11.90 0.60
N PRO A 181 -11.23 -12.20 0.78
CA PRO A 181 -11.67 -13.26 1.70
C PRO A 181 -10.98 -14.56 1.28
N MET A 182 -9.97 -14.98 2.03
CA MET A 182 -9.22 -16.20 1.76
C MET A 182 -10.15 -17.41 1.82
N GLU A 183 -10.05 -18.31 0.84
CA GLU A 183 -10.81 -19.55 0.76
C GLU A 183 -10.66 -20.39 2.04
N GLU A 184 -11.76 -21.04 2.45
CA GLU A 184 -11.81 -21.93 3.61
C GLU A 184 -10.75 -23.04 3.49
N GLU A 185 -9.69 -22.96 4.30
CA GLU A 185 -8.65 -23.98 4.31
C GLU A 185 -9.18 -25.27 4.94
N VAL A 186 -9.56 -26.24 4.09
CA VAL A 186 -9.88 -27.60 4.53
C VAL A 186 -8.63 -28.24 5.15
N LEU A 187 -8.75 -28.60 6.43
CA LEU A 187 -7.65 -28.92 7.32
C LEU A 187 -7.08 -30.32 7.04
N GLU A 188 -6.03 -30.43 6.22
CA GLU A 188 -5.22 -31.66 6.17
C GLU A 188 -4.10 -31.60 7.23
N SER A 189 -4.16 -32.59 8.11
CA SER A 189 -3.36 -32.75 9.32
C SER A 189 -1.85 -32.82 9.05
N THR A 190 -1.10 -31.73 9.24
CA THR A 190 0.18 -31.68 9.97
C THR A 190 0.70 -30.23 10.14
N ASN A 191 0.66 -29.73 11.38
CA ASN A 191 1.38 -28.55 11.89
C ASN A 191 1.24 -27.21 11.15
N LYS A 192 0.05 -26.59 11.19
CA LYS A 192 -0.04 -25.14 11.02
C LYS A 192 0.29 -24.45 12.34
N SER A 193 1.40 -23.71 12.37
CA SER A 193 1.78 -22.86 13.51
C SER A 193 0.76 -21.73 13.66
N HIS A 194 0.35 -21.50 14.90
CA HIS A 194 -0.51 -20.38 15.28
C HIS A 194 0.28 -19.50 16.24
N ILE A 195 0.06 -18.19 16.16
CA ILE A 195 0.55 -17.25 17.17
C ILE A 195 -0.62 -16.82 18.05
N LEU A 196 -0.34 -16.47 19.29
CA LEU A 196 -1.31 -15.97 20.23
C LEU A 196 -1.29 -14.44 20.21
N MET A 197 -2.43 -13.84 19.89
CA MET A 197 -2.68 -12.41 20.09
C MET A 197 -3.44 -12.23 21.40
N VAL A 198 -2.94 -11.34 22.25
CA VAL A 198 -3.56 -10.95 23.51
C VAL A 198 -3.85 -9.46 23.46
N GLN A 199 -5.11 -9.10 23.66
CA GLN A 199 -5.56 -7.73 23.77
C GLN A 199 -5.95 -7.45 25.22
N ARG A 200 -5.32 -6.45 25.84
CA ARG A 200 -5.64 -6.00 27.20
C ARG A 200 -6.14 -4.57 27.13
N GLN A 201 -7.36 -4.36 27.60
CA GLN A 201 -7.99 -3.06 27.69
C GLN A 201 -7.96 -2.58 29.14
N LEU A 202 -7.40 -1.39 29.33
CA LEU A 202 -7.03 -0.81 30.62
C LEU A 202 -7.62 0.59 30.69
N SER A 203 -8.70 0.76 31.45
CA SER A 203 -9.31 2.08 31.73
C SER A 203 -8.65 2.64 32.99
N VAL A 204 -7.82 3.67 32.84
CA VAL A 204 -6.94 4.21 33.89
C VAL A 204 -7.61 5.44 34.52
N LEU A 205 -7.44 5.61 35.83
CA LEU A 205 -7.86 6.81 36.55
C LEU A 205 -7.13 8.04 35.99
N GLU A 206 -7.82 9.18 35.86
CA GLU A 206 -7.26 10.37 35.23
C GLU A 206 -6.06 10.95 35.99
N GLU A 207 -6.08 10.85 37.32
CA GLU A 207 -5.01 11.26 38.22
C GLU A 207 -3.76 10.36 38.16
N GLU A 208 -3.92 9.08 37.82
CA GLU A 208 -2.85 8.08 37.86
C GLU A 208 -2.22 7.80 36.48
N GLN A 209 -2.59 8.57 35.44
CA GLN A 209 -2.16 8.31 34.06
C GLN A 209 -0.64 8.34 33.87
N GLU A 210 0.08 9.26 34.53
CA GLU A 210 1.52 9.39 34.31
C GLU A 210 2.30 8.25 35.00
N GLU A 211 1.91 7.89 36.22
CA GLU A 211 2.50 6.76 36.94
C GLU A 211 2.23 5.44 36.21
N PHE A 212 1.00 5.25 35.74
CA PHE A 212 0.65 4.10 34.91
C PHE A 212 1.48 4.03 33.62
N ARG A 213 1.73 5.15 32.94
CA ARG A 213 2.58 5.18 31.74
C ARG A 213 4.02 4.76 32.03
N LEU A 214 4.56 5.09 33.21
CA LEU A 214 5.89 4.65 33.63
C LEU A 214 5.91 3.15 33.92
N ALA A 215 4.93 2.64 34.67
CA ALA A 215 4.78 1.22 34.95
C ALA A 215 4.59 0.39 33.67
N LEU A 216 3.79 0.90 32.73
CA LEU A 216 3.56 0.26 31.43
C LEU A 216 4.84 0.19 30.58
N ARG A 217 5.64 1.26 30.54
CA ARG A 217 6.94 1.25 29.83
C ARG A 217 7.89 0.20 30.42
N GLN A 218 8.01 0.14 31.74
CA GLN A 218 8.87 -0.85 32.41
C GLN A 218 8.41 -2.30 32.15
N TYR A 219 7.09 -2.52 32.15
CA TYR A 219 6.51 -3.80 31.77
C TYR A 219 6.85 -4.16 30.32
N MET A 220 6.67 -3.23 29.38
CA MET A 220 6.96 -3.45 27.95
C MET A 220 8.44 -3.76 27.71
N GLU A 221 9.36 -3.02 28.31
CA GLU A 221 10.80 -3.27 28.17
C GLU A 221 11.20 -4.67 28.63
N SER A 222 10.60 -5.12 29.75
CA SER A 222 10.81 -6.45 30.29
C SER A 222 10.17 -7.53 29.41
N ALA A 223 8.95 -7.29 28.93
CA ALA A 223 8.18 -8.23 28.13
C ALA A 223 8.77 -8.42 26.72
N CYS A 224 9.20 -7.34 26.06
CA CYS A 224 9.86 -7.37 24.75
C CYS A 224 11.21 -8.09 24.79
N SER A 225 11.87 -8.10 25.95
CA SER A 225 13.14 -8.81 26.16
C SER A 225 12.95 -10.32 26.39
N GLN A 226 11.70 -10.79 26.55
CA GLN A 226 11.42 -12.20 26.80
C GLN A 226 11.44 -13.03 25.50
N THR A 227 12.10 -14.19 25.55
CA THR A 227 12.07 -15.17 24.46
C THR A 227 10.64 -15.61 24.14
N GLY A 228 10.25 -15.48 22.87
CA GLY A 228 8.93 -15.85 22.35
C GLY A 228 7.87 -14.75 22.43
N CYS A 229 8.24 -13.54 22.88
CA CYS A 229 7.49 -12.32 22.60
C CYS A 229 7.81 -11.85 21.18
N LEU A 230 6.79 -11.77 20.31
CA LEU A 230 6.96 -11.36 18.91
C LEU A 230 6.85 -9.85 18.74
N HIS A 231 5.87 -9.24 19.40
CA HIS A 231 5.64 -7.80 19.32
C HIS A 231 4.70 -7.34 20.44
N ILE A 232 4.89 -6.10 20.88
CA ILE A 232 3.97 -5.43 21.80
C ILE A 232 3.67 -4.04 21.25
N ALA A 233 2.39 -3.74 21.06
CA ALA A 233 1.91 -2.44 20.61
C ALA A 233 0.95 -1.86 21.65
N VAL A 234 1.05 -0.56 21.89
CA VAL A 234 0.14 0.18 22.78
C VAL A 234 -0.59 1.24 22.00
N GLN A 235 -1.90 1.25 22.12
CA GLN A 235 -2.77 2.28 21.59
C GLN A 235 -3.40 3.04 22.76
N ARG A 236 -3.22 4.37 22.79
CA ARG A 236 -3.94 5.26 23.70
C ARG A 236 -5.08 5.92 22.94
N LEU A 237 -6.29 5.85 23.47
CA LEU A 237 -7.42 6.61 22.97
C LEU A 237 -7.32 8.03 23.54
N ALA A 238 -7.35 9.07 22.70
CA ALA A 238 -7.14 10.45 23.18
C ALA A 238 -8.35 11.00 23.96
N ASN A 239 -9.54 10.45 23.69
CA ASN A 239 -10.82 10.96 24.21
C ASN A 239 -11.29 10.22 25.48
N GLU A 240 -10.62 9.13 25.84
CA GLU A 240 -10.94 8.29 26.99
C GLU A 240 -9.59 7.96 27.65
N SER A 241 -9.48 7.93 28.99
CA SER A 241 -8.25 7.55 29.72
C SER A 241 -7.95 6.03 29.60
N ARG A 242 -8.09 5.50 28.39
CA ARG A 242 -8.09 4.08 28.06
C ARG A 242 -6.90 3.73 27.19
N PHE A 243 -6.21 2.68 27.61
CA PHE A 243 -5.09 2.07 26.92
C PHE A 243 -5.49 0.69 26.42
N ILE A 244 -5.11 0.38 25.20
CA ILE A 244 -5.26 -0.94 24.60
C ILE A 244 -3.86 -1.46 24.30
N LEU A 245 -3.50 -2.55 24.92
CA LEU A 245 -2.23 -3.24 24.77
C LEU A 245 -2.45 -4.49 23.93
N TYR A 246 -1.71 -4.60 22.83
CA TYR A 246 -1.68 -5.76 21.96
C TYR A 246 -0.35 -6.48 22.14
N GLU A 247 -0.39 -7.71 22.59
CA GLU A 247 0.80 -8.56 22.77
C GLU A 247 0.70 -9.77 21.83
N PHE A 248 1.77 -10.01 21.08
CA PHE A 248 1.88 -11.15 20.18
C PHE A 248 2.92 -12.11 20.74
N TRP A 249 2.51 -13.37 20.92
CA TRP A 249 3.31 -14.42 21.51
C TRP A 249 3.38 -15.62 20.57
N GLU A 250 4.53 -16.28 20.48
CA GLU A 250 4.72 -17.46 19.63
C GLU A 250 3.74 -18.58 19.98
N HIS A 251 3.56 -18.84 21.28
CA HIS A 251 2.71 -19.92 21.79
C HIS A 251 2.00 -19.51 23.09
N ASN A 252 0.85 -20.13 23.34
CA ASN A 252 0.08 -19.94 24.57
C ASN A 252 0.89 -20.27 25.84
N ASN A 253 1.73 -21.30 25.79
CA ASN A 253 2.56 -21.68 26.94
C ASN A 253 3.61 -20.62 27.29
N VAL A 254 4.17 -19.92 26.28
CA VAL A 254 5.15 -18.84 26.51
C VAL A 254 4.47 -17.67 27.21
N TRP A 255 3.28 -17.28 26.75
CA TRP A 255 2.47 -16.25 27.40
C TRP A 255 2.05 -16.63 28.83
N LYS A 256 1.61 -17.87 29.07
CA LYS A 256 1.31 -18.34 30.43
C LYS A 256 2.52 -18.26 31.36
N ASN A 257 3.71 -18.61 30.86
CA ASN A 257 4.96 -18.49 31.61
C ASN A 257 5.31 -17.03 31.87
N HIS A 258 5.10 -16.15 30.89
CA HIS A 258 5.26 -14.70 31.02
C HIS A 258 4.40 -14.15 32.17
N LEU A 259 3.13 -14.53 32.26
CA LEU A 259 2.25 -14.10 33.35
C LEU A 259 2.72 -14.53 34.74
N GLN A 260 3.55 -15.58 34.83
CA GLN A 260 4.11 -16.05 36.10
C GLN A 260 5.36 -15.30 36.55
N THR A 261 5.95 -14.47 35.67
CA THR A 261 7.15 -13.69 35.99
C THR A 261 6.87 -12.64 37.06
N ASN A 262 7.92 -12.27 37.80
CA ASN A 262 7.79 -11.29 38.88
C ASN A 262 7.35 -9.92 38.37
N TYR A 263 7.88 -9.47 37.24
CA TYR A 263 7.54 -8.16 36.68
C TYR A 263 6.11 -8.12 36.14
N SER A 264 5.62 -9.19 35.48
CA SER A 264 4.22 -9.28 35.05
C SER A 264 3.28 -9.27 36.24
N LYS A 265 3.58 -10.03 37.30
CA LYS A 265 2.79 -10.04 38.54
C LYS A 265 2.79 -8.69 39.24
N SER A 266 3.94 -8.02 39.29
CA SER A 266 4.03 -6.67 39.87
C SER A 266 3.18 -5.68 39.07
N PHE A 267 3.22 -5.73 37.74
CA PHE A 267 2.39 -4.89 36.88
C PHE A 267 0.89 -5.16 37.09
N GLN A 268 0.48 -6.45 37.14
CA GLN A 268 -0.91 -6.83 37.43
C GLN A 268 -1.40 -6.39 38.81
N ARG A 269 -0.52 -6.35 39.81
CA ARG A 269 -0.87 -5.81 41.13
C ARG A 269 -1.03 -4.30 41.08
N GLY A 270 -0.11 -3.59 40.43
CA GLY A 270 -0.21 -2.14 40.25
C GLY A 270 -1.46 -1.70 39.48
N ASN A 271 -1.95 -2.54 38.56
CA ASN A 271 -3.22 -2.28 37.86
C ASN A 271 -4.42 -2.13 38.81
N VAL A 272 -4.37 -2.67 40.03
CA VAL A 272 -5.44 -2.48 41.02
C VAL A 272 -5.52 -1.01 41.48
N ASP A 273 -4.37 -0.36 41.58
CA ASP A 273 -4.27 1.03 42.04
C ASP A 273 -4.53 2.03 40.89
N PHE A 274 -4.23 1.63 39.65
CA PHE A 274 -4.30 2.52 38.49
C PHE A 274 -5.64 2.48 37.73
N LEU A 275 -6.41 1.40 37.79
CA LEU A 275 -7.55 1.19 36.90
C LEU A 275 -8.88 1.59 37.56
N GLU A 276 -9.71 2.32 36.81
CA GLU A 276 -11.08 2.65 37.21
C GLU A 276 -12.00 1.41 37.16
N THR A 277 -11.79 0.57 36.15
CA THR A 277 -12.52 -0.69 35.96
C THR A 277 -11.54 -1.84 35.82
N PRO A 278 -11.90 -3.07 36.25
CA PRO A 278 -11.04 -4.24 36.06
C PRO A 278 -10.54 -4.40 34.62
N GLU A 279 -9.30 -4.87 34.45
CA GLU A 279 -8.75 -5.09 33.12
C GLU A 279 -9.60 -6.09 32.32
N MET A 280 -9.86 -5.78 31.06
CA MET A 280 -10.51 -6.70 30.14
C MET A 280 -9.45 -7.33 29.23
N MET A 281 -9.39 -8.67 29.23
CA MET A 281 -8.40 -9.41 28.46
C MET A 281 -9.08 -10.34 27.47
N THR A 282 -8.75 -10.17 26.19
CA THR A 282 -9.23 -11.03 25.10
C THR A 282 -8.04 -11.72 24.45
N THR A 283 -8.17 -13.01 24.17
CA THR A 283 -7.13 -13.79 23.50
C THR A 283 -7.67 -14.39 22.20
N MET A 284 -6.84 -14.43 21.17
CA MET A 284 -7.18 -14.98 19.87
C MET A 284 -5.97 -15.72 19.30
N LEU A 285 -6.20 -16.91 18.76
CA LEU A 285 -5.20 -17.60 17.96
C LEU A 285 -5.34 -17.13 16.52
N VAL A 286 -4.24 -16.66 15.94
CA VAL A 286 -4.20 -16.28 14.52
C VAL A 286 -3.20 -17.18 13.79
N PRO A 287 -3.46 -17.53 12.52
CA PRO A 287 -2.52 -18.28 11.71
C PRO A 287 -1.16 -17.60 11.68
N ALA A 288 -0.06 -18.33 11.91
CA ALA A 288 1.28 -17.74 11.84
C ALA A 288 1.62 -17.22 10.44
N SER A 289 0.93 -17.70 9.40
CA SER A 289 1.03 -17.18 8.03
C SER A 289 0.61 -15.71 7.92
N TRP A 290 -0.24 -15.20 8.82
CA TRP A 290 -0.61 -13.78 8.86
C TRP A 290 0.49 -12.90 9.46
N TRP A 291 1.45 -13.49 10.16
CA TRP A 291 2.60 -12.81 10.73
C TRP A 291 3.70 -12.61 9.69
N VAL A 292 3.45 -11.73 8.71
CA VAL A 292 4.45 -11.37 7.70
C VAL A 292 5.28 -10.21 8.23
N ILE A 293 6.47 -10.51 8.75
CA ILE A 293 7.45 -9.48 9.10
C ILE A 293 8.02 -8.95 7.78
N ASN A 294 7.56 -7.77 7.35
CA ASN A 294 8.31 -6.99 6.38
C ASN A 294 9.62 -6.57 7.06
N ASN A 295 10.66 -7.41 6.94
CA ASN A 295 12.02 -6.99 7.22
C ASN A 295 12.34 -5.85 6.23
N ASN A 296 12.28 -4.62 6.72
CA ASN A 296 12.70 -3.41 6.00
C ASN A 296 14.17 -3.50 5.60
#